data_AF-A0A0B0EC56-F1
#
_entry.id   AF-A0A0B0EC56-F1
#
_cell.length_a   1.000
_cell.length_b   1.000
_cell.length_c   1.000
_cell.angle_alpha   90.00
_cell.angle_beta   90.00
_cell.angle_gamma   90.00
#
_symmetry.space_group_name_H-M   'P 1'
#
loop_
_entity.id
_entity.type
_entity.pdbx_description
1 polymer ?
#
loop_
_entity_poly.entity_id
_entity_poly.type
_entity_poly.pdbx_seq_one_letter_code
_entity_poly.pdbx_strand_id
1 'polypeptide(L)'
;MKIPERNGKRIIKRAVHTILKLNLCRLKYCRERIRDFKGTVIKGWTGHFRLEGKPELLQFALDTGLGSRNSAGFGFIEKVGKR
;
A
#
# COMPACT_ATOMS: atom_id res chain seq x y z
N MET A 1 48.94 6.99 5.55
CA MET A 1 47.96 6.32 4.66
C MET A 1 47.76 4.88 5.12
N LYS A 2 46.67 4.63 5.85
CA LYS A 2 46.01 3.33 6.08
C LYS A 2 44.79 3.61 6.96
N ILE A 3 43.60 3.58 6.37
CA ILE A 3 42.33 3.68 7.09
C ILE A 3 41.85 2.24 7.26
N PRO A 4 41.52 1.77 8.48
CA PRO A 4 41.19 0.38 8.72
C PRO A 4 39.86 -0.02 8.06
N GLU A 5 39.82 -1.24 7.53
CA GLU A 5 38.63 -1.86 6.95
C GLU A 5 37.49 -1.93 7.98
N ARG A 6 36.36 -1.30 7.67
CA ARG A 6 35.09 -1.53 8.37
C ARG A 6 34.43 -2.78 7.81
N ASN A 7 34.70 -3.89 8.47
CA ASN A 7 34.01 -5.15 8.29
C ASN A 7 32.66 -5.14 9.02
N GLY A 8 31.62 -5.66 8.37
CA GLY A 8 30.48 -6.28 9.06
C GLY A 8 29.34 -5.36 9.54
N LYS A 9 28.32 -5.20 8.70
CA LYS A 9 26.96 -5.74 8.94
C LYS A 9 26.14 -5.46 7.69
N ARG A 10 26.12 -6.44 6.79
CA ARG A 10 25.14 -6.53 5.71
C ARG A 10 23.79 -6.68 6.39
N ILE A 11 23.08 -5.58 6.58
CA ILE A 11 21.67 -5.61 6.99
C ILE A 11 20.98 -6.35 5.84
N ILE A 12 20.72 -7.63 6.05
CA ILE A 12 19.78 -8.39 5.26
C ILE A 12 18.47 -7.60 5.30
N LYS A 13 18.23 -6.77 4.28
CA LYS A 13 16.89 -6.30 3.94
C LYS A 13 16.14 -7.58 3.61
N ARG A 14 15.59 -8.22 4.64
CA ARG A 14 14.68 -9.35 4.52
C ARG A 14 13.57 -8.81 3.63
N ALA A 15 13.59 -9.19 2.35
CA ALA A 15 12.50 -8.92 1.46
C ALA A 15 11.32 -9.67 2.07
N VAL A 16 10.51 -8.95 2.85
CA VAL A 16 9.22 -9.43 3.28
C VAL A 16 8.52 -9.78 1.99
N HIS A 17 8.19 -11.05 1.80
CA HIS A 17 7.52 -11.48 0.58
C HIS A 17 6.27 -10.61 0.46
N THR A 18 6.20 -9.75 -0.55
CA THR A 18 5.01 -8.92 -0.78
C THR A 18 3.92 -9.85 -1.28
N ILE A 19 3.11 -10.39 -0.36
CA ILE A 19 2.11 -11.44 -0.65
C ILE A 19 0.86 -10.84 -1.33
N LEU A 20 0.65 -9.52 -1.17
CA LEU A 20 -0.44 -8.77 -1.79
C LEU A 20 0.12 -7.79 -2.82
N LYS A 21 -0.19 -8.01 -4.10
CA LYS A 21 0.18 -7.13 -5.21
C LYS A 21 -0.99 -6.19 -5.52
N LEU A 22 -0.67 -4.92 -5.70
CA LEU A 22 -1.62 -3.90 -6.10
C LEU A 22 -1.19 -3.32 -7.44
N ASN A 23 -2.03 -3.47 -8.46
CA ASN A 23 -1.80 -2.94 -9.79
C ASN A 23 -2.92 -2.01 -10.19
N LEU A 24 -2.59 -0.90 -10.85
CA LEU A 24 -3.61 0.02 -11.34
C LEU A 24 -4.30 -0.55 -12.58
N CYS A 25 -5.63 -0.61 -12.60
CA CYS A 25 -6.37 -1.12 -13.76
C CYS A 25 -6.40 -0.11 -14.91
N ARG A 26 -6.65 1.17 -14.59
CA ARG A 26 -6.73 2.26 -15.57
C ARG A 26 -6.31 3.59 -14.95
N LEU A 27 -5.30 4.22 -15.55
CA LEU A 27 -4.82 5.55 -15.17
C LEU A 27 -5.91 6.62 -15.21
N LYS A 28 -6.82 6.56 -16.19
CA LYS A 28 -7.92 7.54 -16.34
C LYS A 28 -8.81 7.65 -15.08
N TYR A 29 -8.94 6.58 -14.30
CA TYR A 29 -9.77 6.57 -13.09
C TYR A 29 -8.95 6.73 -11.81
N CYS A 30 -7.62 6.78 -11.90
CA CYS A 30 -6.75 7.06 -10.78
C CYS A 30 -6.68 8.57 -10.56
N ARG A 31 -7.25 9.05 -9.46
CA ARG A 31 -7.21 10.45 -9.06
C ARG A 31 -6.48 10.58 -7.74
N GLU A 32 -5.51 11.49 -7.70
CA GLU A 32 -4.91 11.92 -6.44
C GLU A 32 -5.96 12.65 -5.60
N ARG A 33 -5.93 12.40 -4.30
CA ARG A 33 -6.74 13.07 -3.28
C ARG A 33 -5.82 13.57 -2.20
N ILE A 34 -5.83 14.88 -1.99
CA ILE A 34 -5.16 15.54 -0.88
C ILE A 34 -6.24 16.01 0.10
N ARG A 35 -6.06 15.68 1.37
CA ARG A 35 -6.97 16.02 2.47
C ARG A 35 -6.16 16.49 3.67
N ASP A 36 -6.58 17.58 4.29
CA ASP A 36 -6.14 17.89 5.64
C ASP A 36 -7.00 17.10 6.63
N PHE A 37 -6.34 16.37 7.53
CA PHE A 37 -7.00 15.64 8.61
C PHE A 37 -6.28 15.91 9.91
N LYS A 38 -6.93 16.64 10.82
CA LYS A 38 -6.39 17.00 12.15
C LYS A 38 -5.00 17.65 12.06
N GLY A 39 -4.80 18.56 11.09
CA GLY A 39 -3.53 19.26 10.90
C GLY A 39 -2.42 18.41 10.25
N THR A 40 -2.76 17.21 9.76
CA THR A 40 -1.87 16.39 8.94
C THR A 40 -2.38 16.36 7.51
N VAL A 41 -1.53 16.74 6.55
CA VAL A 41 -1.84 16.60 5.12
C VAL A 41 -1.67 15.13 4.71
N ILE A 42 -2.78 14.49 4.34
CA ILE A 42 -2.83 13.12 3.85
C ILE A 42 -2.99 13.16 2.33
N LYS A 43 -2.06 12.51 1.63
CA LYS A 43 -2.13 12.28 0.19
C LYS A 43 -2.45 10.82 -0.09
N GLY A 44 -3.34 10.55 -1.02
CA GLY A 44 -3.71 9.20 -1.44
C GLY A 44 -4.28 9.17 -2.85
N TRP A 45 -4.60 7.96 -3.32
CA TRP A 45 -5.16 7.74 -4.66
C TRP A 45 -6.49 7.01 -4.57
N THR A 46 -7.44 7.45 -5.37
CA THR A 46 -8.74 6.78 -5.56
C THR A 46 -8.84 6.31 -7.00
N GLY A 47 -9.33 5.10 -7.23
CA GLY A 47 -9.45 4.55 -8.57
C GLY A 47 -9.72 3.05 -8.56
N HIS A 48 -9.67 2.43 -9.74
CA HIS A 48 -9.86 1.01 -9.88
C HIS A 48 -8.50 0.31 -9.88
N PHE A 49 -8.32 -0.59 -8.93
CA PHE A 49 -7.10 -1.35 -8.76
C PHE A 49 -7.39 -2.85 -8.83
N ARG A 50 -6.42 -3.59 -9.35
CA ARG A 50 -6.37 -5.04 -9.35
C ARG A 50 -5.51 -5.45 -8.16
N LEU A 51 -6.14 -6.05 -7.16
CA LEU A 51 -5.46 -6.70 -6.06
C LEU A 51 -5.25 -8.18 -6.41
N GLU A 52 -4.05 -8.68 -6.18
CA GLU A 52 -3.71 -10.10 -6.34
C GLU A 52 -3.00 -10.60 -5.10
N GLY A 53 -3.43 -11.73 -4.58
CA GLY A 53 -2.86 -12.32 -3.39
C GLY A 53 -3.63 -13.58 -3.00
N LYS A 54 -3.26 -14.18 -1.87
CA LYS A 54 -4.00 -15.31 -1.32
C LYS A 54 -5.43 -14.89 -0.96
N PRO A 55 -6.43 -15.77 -1.11
CA PRO A 55 -7.82 -15.46 -0.77
C PRO A 55 -8.00 -14.89 0.64
N GLU A 56 -7.29 -15.42 1.64
CA GLU A 56 -7.42 -14.93 3.03
C GLU A 56 -6.94 -13.48 3.17
N LEU A 57 -5.89 -13.09 2.44
CA LEU A 57 -5.37 -11.73 2.44
C LEU A 57 -6.28 -10.76 1.69
N LEU A 58 -6.89 -11.22 0.60
CA LEU A 58 -7.87 -10.42 -0.13
C LEU A 58 -9.11 -10.17 0.73
N GLN A 59 -9.58 -11.19 1.45
CA GLN A 59 -10.70 -11.03 2.38
C GLN A 59 -10.32 -10.10 3.53
N PHE A 60 -9.17 -10.30 4.16
CA PHE A 60 -8.65 -9.40 5.19
C PHE A 60 -8.59 -7.95 4.72
N ALA A 61 -8.08 -7.69 3.51
CA ALA A 61 -8.02 -6.35 2.94
C ALA A 61 -9.40 -5.73 2.72
N LEU A 62 -10.42 -6.52 2.38
CA LEU A 62 -11.81 -6.04 2.26
C LEU A 62 -12.42 -5.72 3.62
N ASP A 63 -12.13 -6.54 4.63
CA ASP A 63 -12.67 -6.37 5.98
C ASP A 63 -12.03 -5.19 6.70
N THR A 64 -10.72 -4.99 6.54
CA THR A 64 -9.97 -3.96 7.29
C THR A 64 -9.73 -2.68 6.49
N GLY A 65 -9.77 -2.73 5.17
CA GLY A 65 -9.20 -1.71 4.29
C GLY A 65 -7.68 -1.81 4.15
N LEU A 66 -7.11 -1.02 3.24
CA LEU A 66 -5.68 -0.97 2.92
C LEU A 66 -4.98 0.25 3.54
N GLY A 67 -3.81 0.02 4.14
CA GLY A 67 -2.96 1.08 4.67
C GLY A 67 -3.12 1.30 6.17
N SER A 68 -2.58 2.40 6.68
CA SER A 68 -2.43 2.65 8.13
C SER A 68 -3.47 3.58 8.75
N ARG A 69 -4.35 4.19 7.94
CA ARG A 69 -5.29 5.24 8.38
C ARG A 69 -6.76 4.84 8.21
N ASN A 70 -7.06 3.55 8.36
CA ASN A 70 -8.38 3.00 8.07
C ASN A 70 -9.45 3.51 9.03
N SER A 71 -9.15 3.56 10.33
CA SER A 71 -10.04 4.12 11.36
C SER A 71 -10.28 5.63 11.24
N ALA A 72 -9.48 6.33 10.43
CA ALA A 72 -9.66 7.74 10.10
C ALA A 72 -10.47 7.97 8.80
N GLY A 73 -11.00 6.90 8.19
CA GLY A 73 -11.83 6.97 6.98
C GLY A 73 -11.06 6.88 5.66
N PHE A 74 -9.82 6.36 5.67
CA PHE A 74 -9.01 6.18 4.45
C PHE A 74 -8.82 4.70 4.12
N GLY A 75 -8.38 4.38 2.90
CA GLY A 75 -7.98 3.01 2.57
C GLY A 75 -9.11 2.01 2.35
N PHE A 76 -10.37 2.45 2.43
CA PHE A 76 -11.53 1.61 2.11
C PHE A 76 -11.45 1.11 0.66
N ILE A 77 -11.74 -0.18 0.48
CA ILE A 77 -11.81 -0.82 -0.83
C ILE A 77 -13.07 -1.69 -0.92
N GLU A 78 -13.56 -1.88 -2.13
CA GLU A 78 -14.71 -2.74 -2.40
C GLU A 78 -14.49 -3.52 -3.70
N LYS A 79 -15.21 -4.63 -3.85
CA LYS A 79 -15.22 -5.39 -5.10
C LYS A 79 -16.01 -4.59 -6.13
N VAL A 80 -15.36 -4.21 -7.23
CA VAL A 80 -16.05 -3.60 -8.37
C VAL A 80 -16.70 -4.71 -9.21
N GLY A 81 -18.01 -4.63 -9.43
CA GLY A 81 -18.73 -5.56 -10.30
C GLY A 81 -18.18 -5.54 -11.74
N LYS A 82 -18.27 -6.66 -12.45
CA LYS A 82 -18.03 -6.68 -13.90
C LYS A 82 -19.13 -5.83 -14.56
N ARG A 83 -18.75 -4.74 -15.21
CA ARG A 83 -19.59 -4.01 -16.15
C ARG A 83 -19.44 -4.60 -17.53
#